data_AF-A0A2A9CHW5-F1
#
_entry.id   AF-A0A2A9CHW5-F1
#
_cell.length_a   1.000
_cell.length_b   1.000
_cell.length_c   1.000
_cell.angle_alpha   90.00
_cell.angle_beta   90.00
_cell.angle_gamma   90.00
#
_symmetry.space_group_name_H-M   'P 1'
#
loop_
_entity.id
_entity.type
_entity.pdbx_description
1 polymer ?
#
loop_
_entity_poly.entity_id
_entity_poly.type
_entity_poly.pdbx_seq_one_letter_code
_entity_poly.pdbx_strand_id
1 'polypeptide(L)'
;MNEWKKEVSPALESKRDEFLLLGYNGATMDEIWECLLARFERNNELEEMKLHQLVNEIMRLSVNEYMNWLTIHAYKGTKTFESKA
;
A
#
# COMPACT_ATOMS: atom_id res chain seq x y z
N MET A 1 5.94 -3.28 13.81
CA MET A 1 5.65 -2.84 12.42
C MET A 1 5.81 -1.34 12.21
N ASN A 2 5.33 -0.48 13.12
CA ASN A 2 5.49 0.98 13.02
C ASN A 2 6.95 1.47 12.98
N GLU A 3 7.89 0.70 13.51
CA GLU A 3 9.34 1.00 13.42
C GLU A 3 9.86 0.92 11.99
N TRP A 4 9.48 -0.11 11.23
CA TRP A 4 9.97 -0.29 9.85
C TRP A 4 9.47 0.79 8.91
N LYS A 5 8.25 1.30 9.12
CA LYS A 5 7.69 2.39 8.30
C LYS A 5 8.59 3.63 8.32
N LYS A 6 9.25 3.92 9.45
CA LYS A 6 10.22 5.02 9.56
C LYS A 6 11.48 4.73 8.75
N GLU A 7 12.03 3.52 8.87
CA GLU A 7 13.24 3.10 8.16
C GLU A 7 13.08 3.12 6.64
N VAL A 8 11.90 2.76 6.13
CA VAL A 8 11.60 2.74 4.69
C VAL A 8 10.89 3.99 4.17
N SER A 9 10.73 5.01 5.02
CA SER A 9 10.10 6.29 4.66
C SER A 9 10.68 6.90 3.37
N PRO A 10 12.01 6.90 3.13
CA PRO A 10 12.54 7.42 1.87
C PRO A 10 12.08 6.65 0.63
N ALA A 11 11.92 5.32 0.74
CA ALA A 11 11.42 4.50 -0.37
C ALA A 11 9.92 4.74 -0.61
N LEU A 12 9.14 4.88 0.46
CA LEU A 12 7.71 5.22 0.37
C LEU A 12 7.51 6.60 -0.28
N GLU A 13 8.33 7.57 0.10
CA GLU A 13 8.31 8.91 -0.48
C GLU A 13 8.66 8.86 -1.97
N SER A 14 9.75 8.18 -2.34
CA SER A 14 10.13 8.01 -3.74
C SER A 14 9.02 7.33 -4.56
N LYS A 15 8.33 6.34 -4.00
CA LYS A 15 7.23 5.64 -4.69
C LYS A 15 5.99 6.51 -4.84
N ARG A 16 5.65 7.30 -3.82
CA ARG A 16 4.60 8.33 -3.91
C ARG A 16 4.90 9.27 -5.07
N ASP A 17 6.11 9.84 -5.11
CA ASP A 17 6.49 10.81 -6.14
C ASP A 17 6.49 10.20 -7.55
N GLU A 18 6.90 8.94 -7.68
CA GLU A 18 6.76 8.18 -8.93
C GLU A 18 5.29 8.09 -9.37
N PHE A 19 4.36 7.75 -8.47
CA PHE A 19 2.93 7.67 -8.80
C PHE A 19 2.35 9.03 -9.17
N LEU A 20 2.71 10.09 -8.44
CA LEU A 20 2.34 11.47 -8.79
C LEU A 20 2.84 11.84 -10.19
N LEU A 21 4.09 11.52 -10.52
CA LEU A 21 4.69 11.78 -11.83
C LEU A 21 3.98 11.03 -12.96
N LEU A 22 3.47 9.83 -12.68
CA LEU A 22 2.66 9.03 -13.62
C LEU A 22 1.21 9.55 -13.75
N GLY A 23 0.85 10.65 -13.09
CA GLY A 23 -0.46 11.31 -13.16
C GLY A 23 -1.44 10.89 -12.06
N TYR A 24 -0.99 10.12 -11.06
CA TYR A 24 -1.83 9.65 -9.98
C TYR A 24 -1.75 10.58 -8.78
N ASN A 25 -2.31 11.77 -8.94
CA ASN A 25 -2.19 12.91 -8.01
C ASN A 25 -2.76 12.69 -6.59
N GLY A 26 -3.51 11.60 -6.37
CA GLY A 26 -4.12 11.29 -5.08
C GLY A 26 -3.32 10.30 -4.22
N ALA A 27 -2.19 9.78 -4.69
CA ALA A 27 -1.45 8.76 -3.96
C ALA A 27 -0.81 9.30 -2.67
N THR A 28 -1.02 8.60 -1.56
CA THR A 28 -0.39 8.92 -0.27
C THR A 28 0.58 7.82 0.18
N MET A 29 1.58 8.19 0.98
CA MET A 29 2.51 7.21 1.58
C MET A 29 1.79 6.20 2.49
N ASP A 30 0.71 6.65 3.14
CA ASP A 30 -0.11 5.78 4.00
C ASP A 30 -0.86 4.74 3.18
N GLU A 31 -1.55 5.13 2.10
CA GLU A 31 -2.24 4.17 1.23
C GLU A 31 -1.27 3.18 0.58
N ILE A 32 -0.08 3.64 0.16
CA ILE A 32 0.97 2.77 -0.37
C ILE A 32 1.40 1.74 0.69
N TRP A 33 1.61 2.19 1.93
CA TRP A 33 1.98 1.31 3.04
C TRP A 33 0.89 0.27 3.34
N GLU A 34 -0.36 0.70 3.45
CA GLU A 34 -1.50 -0.19 3.70
C GLU A 34 -1.71 -1.19 2.53
N CYS A 35 -1.49 -0.77 1.29
CA CYS A 35 -1.52 -1.65 0.12
C CYS A 35 -0.48 -2.78 0.23
N LEU A 36 0.75 -2.45 0.65
CA LEU A 36 1.83 -3.41 0.84
C LEU A 36 1.54 -4.37 2.01
N LEU A 37 1.07 -3.86 3.15
CA LEU A 37 0.66 -4.69 4.28
C LEU A 37 -0.39 -5.71 3.87
N ALA A 38 -1.44 -5.27 3.17
CA ALA A 38 -2.48 -6.14 2.66
C ALA A 38 -1.95 -7.17 1.65
N ARG A 39 -0.87 -6.88 0.91
CA ARG A 39 -0.20 -7.86 0.05
C ARG A 39 0.52 -8.93 0.88
N PHE A 40 1.34 -8.51 1.84
CA PHE A 40 2.13 -9.45 2.61
C PHE A 40 1.28 -10.35 3.51
N GLU A 41 0.18 -9.83 4.06
CA GLU A 41 -0.80 -10.62 4.81
C GLU A 41 -1.38 -11.76 3.97
N ARG A 42 -1.71 -11.51 2.69
CA ARG A 42 -2.24 -12.55 1.79
C ARG A 42 -1.22 -13.65 1.49
N ASN A 43 0.06 -13.30 1.48
CA ASN A 43 1.15 -14.22 1.13
C ASN A 43 1.80 -14.89 2.37
N ASN A 44 1.41 -14.51 3.59
CA ASN A 44 2.08 -14.91 4.84
C ASN A 44 3.59 -14.56 4.88
N GLU A 45 3.97 -13.43 4.28
CA GLU A 45 5.40 -13.05 4.09
C GLU A 45 5.95 -12.14 5.21
N LEU A 46 5.12 -11.74 6.18
CA LEU A 46 5.46 -10.68 7.13
C LEU A 46 6.51 -11.09 8.18
N GLU A 47 6.53 -12.35 8.60
CA GLU A 47 7.35 -12.79 9.73
C GLU A 47 8.84 -12.93 9.38
N GLU A 48 9.17 -13.18 8.11
CA GLU A 48 10.55 -13.46 7.68
C GLU A 48 11.19 -12.32 6.86
N MET A 49 10.47 -11.23 6.63
CA MET A 49 10.90 -10.19 5.69
C MET A 49 12.01 -9.30 6.26
N LYS A 50 13.12 -9.22 5.53
CA LYS A 50 14.25 -8.33 5.83
C LYS A 50 14.02 -6.92 5.26
N LEU A 51 14.70 -5.92 5.84
CA LEU A 51 14.55 -4.50 5.42
C LEU A 51 14.78 -4.28 3.91
N HIS A 52 15.83 -4.88 3.33
CA HIS A 52 16.11 -4.73 1.91
C HIS A 52 15.04 -5.37 1.02
N GLN A 53 14.39 -6.44 1.50
CA GLN A 53 13.26 -7.06 0.79
C GLN A 53 12.07 -6.11 0.83
N LEU A 54 11.75 -5.54 1.99
CA LEU A 54 10.68 -4.55 2.11
C LEU A 54 10.91 -3.33 1.18
N VAL A 55 12.13 -2.82 1.11
CA VAL A 55 12.47 -1.74 0.16
C VAL A 55 12.26 -2.18 -1.29
N ASN A 56 12.71 -3.38 -1.66
CA ASN A 56 12.48 -3.93 -2.99
C ASN A 56 10.97 -4.07 -3.29
N GLU A 57 10.18 -4.52 -2.32
CA GLU A 57 8.73 -4.68 -2.44
C GLU A 57 8.00 -3.33 -2.60
N ILE A 58 8.46 -2.29 -1.90
CA ILE A 58 8.00 -0.91 -2.11
C ILE A 58 8.29 -0.50 -3.54
N MET A 59 9.55 -0.64 -3.99
CA MET A 59 9.97 -0.18 -5.32
C MET A 59 9.35 -0.97 -6.47
N ARG A 60 8.94 -2.23 -6.24
CA ARG A 60 8.25 -3.07 -7.22
C ARG A 60 6.75 -2.84 -7.29
N LEU A 61 6.16 -2.15 -6.31
CA LEU A 61 4.72 -1.87 -6.33
C LEU A 61 4.36 -1.13 -7.61
N SER A 62 3.52 -1.77 -8.42
CA SER A 62 3.04 -1.19 -9.67
C SER A 62 1.81 -0.33 -9.44
N VAL A 63 1.62 0.68 -10.29
CA VAL A 63 0.43 1.51 -10.23
C VAL A 63 -0.84 0.68 -10.43
N ASN A 64 -0.82 -0.31 -11.32
CA ASN A 64 -1.99 -1.16 -11.55
C ASN A 64 -2.39 -1.94 -10.29
N GLU A 65 -1.41 -2.48 -9.56
CA GLU A 65 -1.67 -3.16 -8.30
C GLU A 65 -2.23 -2.21 -7.24
N TYR A 66 -1.64 -1.02 -7.11
CA TYR A 66 -2.12 0.03 -6.21
C TYR A 66 -3.58 0.43 -6.51
N MET A 67 -3.92 0.65 -7.78
CA MET A 67 -5.28 1.01 -8.21
C MET A 67 -6.29 -0.10 -7.97
N ASN A 68 -5.90 -1.36 -8.20
CA ASN A 68 -6.76 -2.50 -7.90
C ASN A 68 -7.05 -2.58 -6.40
N TRP A 69 -6.02 -2.36 -5.56
CA TRP A 69 -6.18 -2.34 -4.12
C TRP A 69 -7.11 -1.20 -3.66
N LEU A 70 -6.89 0.03 -4.13
CA LEU A 70 -7.74 1.19 -3.82
C LEU A 70 -9.21 0.94 -4.21
N THR A 71 -9.44 0.42 -5.41
CA THR A 71 -10.79 0.09 -5.91
C THR A 71 -11.49 -0.90 -4.96
N ILE A 72 -10.82 -2.00 -4.60
CA ILE A 72 -11.35 -3.00 -3.67
C ILE A 72 -11.60 -2.37 -2.29
N HIS A 73 -10.68 -1.52 -1.81
CA HIS A 73 -10.77 -0.88 -0.51
C HIS A 73 -11.95 0.09 -0.43
N ALA A 74 -12.18 0.90 -1.48
CA ALA A 74 -13.33 1.78 -1.59
C ALA A 74 -14.66 1.01 -1.51
N TYR A 75 -14.76 -0.15 -2.18
CA TYR A 75 -15.94 -1.01 -2.08
C TYR A 75 -16.15 -1.60 -0.68
N LYS A 76 -15.06 -1.92 0.04
CA LYS A 76 -15.14 -2.39 1.43
C LYS A 76 -15.60 -1.30 2.38
N GLY A 77 -15.17 -0.05 2.17
CA GLY A 77 -15.65 1.13 2.90
C GLY A 77 -17.14 1.43 2.67
N THR A 78 -17.70 1.02 1.53
CA THR A 78 -19.14 1.21 1.20
C THR A 78 -20.09 0.13 1.74
N LYS A 79 -19.61 -0.89 2.50
CA LYS A 79 -20.49 -1.92 3.08
C LYS A 79 -21.18 -1.51 4.41
N THR A 80 -21.31 -0.22 4.68
CA THR A 80 -22.19 0.31 5.74
C THR A 80 -23.43 0.96 5.13
N PHE A 81 -24.18 0.19 4.33
CA PHE A 81 -25.59 0.48 4.14
C PHE A 81 -26.35 -0.34 5.16
N GLU A 82 -26.75 0.32 6.24
CA GLU A 82 -27.75 -0.17 7.17
C GLU A 82 -29.01 -0.52 6.38
N SER A 83 -29.35 -1.80 6.34
CA SER A 83 -30.72 -2.24 6.14
C SER A 83 -31.21 -2.82 7.46
N LYS A 84 -31.65 -1.94 8.36
CA LYS A 84 -32.75 -2.27 9.26
C LYS A 84 -34.02 -1.74 8.61
N ALA A 85 -34.75 -2.64 7.97
CA ALA A 85 -36.18 -2.52 7.71
C ALA A 85 -36.87 -3.65 8.47
#